data_AF-A0A0F4JRU3-F1
#
_entry.id   AF-A0A0F4JRU3-F1
#
_cell.length_a   1.000
_cell.length_b   1.000
_cell.length_c   1.000
_cell.angle_alpha   90.00
_cell.angle_beta   90.00
_cell.angle_gamma   90.00
#
_symmetry.space_group_name_H-M   'P 1'
#
loop_
_entity.id
_entity.type
_entity.pdbx_description
1 polymer ?
#
loop_
_entity_poly.entity_id
_entity_poly.type
_entity_poly.pdbx_seq_one_letter_code
_entity_poly.pdbx_strand_id
1 'polypeptide(L)'
;GADDPAALAQVAESRRWLASGTVPGGSGARREGAERALLSMRALLRPNGAFAAAWYPFWDFSWPRDSAFAAAAFAHTGHDEEAYRILRYNAGTQRPDGTWEARTRLDGSGPPDDRRWQLDANGWVPWAAWQWYRTAPAAGRAERLRALYPALAKAADFTAGSLDAEGLPPASPDYWELPTA
;
A
#
# COMPACT_ATOMS: atom_id res chain seq x y z
N GLY A 1 -3.73 -31.90 2.28
CA GLY A 1 -3.63 -32.06 3.75
C GLY A 1 -2.36 -31.39 4.25
N ALA A 2 -2.09 -31.37 5.56
CA ALA A 2 -0.87 -30.74 6.09
C ALA A 2 0.44 -31.36 5.56
N ASP A 3 0.39 -32.63 5.12
CA ASP A 3 1.52 -33.36 4.52
C ASP A 3 1.53 -33.34 2.98
N ASP A 4 0.71 -32.49 2.36
CA ASP A 4 0.72 -32.30 0.91
C ASP A 4 2.04 -31.61 0.49
N PRO A 5 2.82 -32.18 -0.46
CA PRO A 5 4.07 -31.56 -0.94
C PRO A 5 3.91 -30.10 -1.38
N ALA A 6 2.78 -29.73 -1.97
CA ALA A 6 2.51 -28.35 -2.38
C ALA A 6 2.34 -27.42 -1.16
N ALA A 7 1.63 -27.89 -0.14
CA ALA A 7 1.45 -27.14 1.11
C ALA A 7 2.79 -26.97 1.86
N LEU A 8 3.62 -28.02 1.90
CA LEU A 8 4.95 -27.97 2.51
C LEU A 8 5.88 -26.99 1.77
N ALA A 9 5.83 -26.97 0.44
CA ALA A 9 6.60 -26.02 -0.38
C ALA A 9 6.18 -24.57 -0.10
N GLN A 10 4.88 -24.29 -0.01
CA GLN A 10 4.33 -22.97 0.33
C GLN A 10 4.78 -22.51 1.73
N VAL A 11 4.76 -23.41 2.72
CA VAL A 11 5.24 -23.11 4.08
C VAL A 11 6.74 -22.80 4.07
N ALA A 12 7.54 -23.58 3.36
CA ALA A 12 8.98 -23.34 3.26
C ALA A 12 9.30 -22.01 2.56
N GLU A 13 8.54 -21.65 1.52
CA GLU A 13 8.66 -20.36 0.85
C GLU A 13 8.29 -19.20 1.77
N SER A 14 7.17 -19.29 2.47
CA SER A 14 6.74 -18.28 3.45
C SER A 14 7.77 -18.05 4.55
N ARG A 15 8.39 -19.13 5.06
CA ARG A 15 9.47 -19.04 6.04
C ARG A 15 10.72 -18.38 5.47
N ARG A 16 11.14 -18.73 4.25
CA ARG A 16 12.30 -18.11 3.60
C ARG A 16 12.08 -16.62 3.36
N TRP A 17 10.90 -16.25 2.87
CA TRP A 17 10.54 -14.85 2.68
C TRP A 17 10.54 -14.10 4.01
N LEU A 18 9.91 -14.63 5.06
CA LEU A 18 9.89 -13.96 6.37
C LEU A 18 11.31 -13.77 6.94
N ALA A 19 12.18 -14.77 6.73
CA ALA A 19 13.58 -14.72 7.16
C ALA A 19 14.48 -13.80 6.31
N SER A 20 14.05 -13.37 5.12
CA SER A 20 14.81 -12.42 4.30
C SER A 20 14.69 -10.98 4.80
N GLY A 21 13.75 -10.72 5.70
CA GLY A 21 13.50 -9.42 6.31
C GLY A 21 13.75 -9.41 7.82
N THR A 22 13.11 -8.46 8.50
CA THR A 22 13.12 -8.33 9.95
C THR A 22 11.70 -8.37 10.49
N VAL A 23 11.47 -9.24 11.47
CA VAL A 23 10.22 -9.28 12.22
C VAL A 23 10.34 -8.35 13.44
N PRO A 24 9.49 -7.33 13.58
CA PRO A 24 9.53 -6.40 14.70
C PRO A 24 9.01 -7.04 15.99
N GLY A 25 9.41 -6.45 17.12
CA GLY A 25 9.14 -6.99 18.45
C GLY A 25 10.24 -7.95 18.93
N GLY A 26 10.51 -7.92 20.23
CA GLY A 26 11.47 -8.82 20.90
C GLY A 26 10.98 -10.28 20.91
N SER A 27 11.12 -11.03 22.00
CA SER A 27 10.55 -12.39 22.08
C SER A 27 9.07 -12.39 22.50
N GLY A 28 8.39 -13.51 22.24
CA GLY A 28 7.02 -13.80 22.70
C GLY A 28 5.91 -13.23 21.81
N ALA A 29 4.71 -13.10 22.40
CA ALA A 29 3.45 -12.86 21.69
C ALA A 29 3.45 -11.66 20.71
N ARG A 30 4.21 -10.59 21.02
CA ARG A 30 4.32 -9.41 20.14
C ARG A 30 5.01 -9.76 18.81
N ARG A 31 6.10 -10.53 18.87
CA ARG A 31 6.81 -10.97 17.68
C ARG A 31 6.01 -11.99 16.92
N GLU A 32 5.42 -12.98 17.59
CA GLU A 32 4.54 -13.95 16.94
C GLU A 32 3.35 -13.27 16.24
N GLY A 33 2.80 -12.20 16.84
CA GLY A 33 1.79 -11.36 16.22
C GLY A 33 2.30 -10.66 14.96
N ALA A 34 3.52 -10.10 15.01
CA ALA A 34 4.14 -9.47 13.84
C ALA A 34 4.47 -10.48 12.72
N GLU A 35 4.91 -11.70 13.05
CA GLU A 35 5.13 -12.78 12.08
C GLU A 35 3.84 -13.12 11.34
N ARG A 36 2.74 -13.31 12.09
CA ARG A 36 1.42 -13.56 11.50
C ARG A 36 0.96 -12.38 10.65
N ALA A 37 1.11 -11.15 11.13
CA ALA A 37 0.72 -9.96 10.38
C ALA A 37 1.48 -9.85 9.05
N LEU A 38 2.80 -10.05 9.04
CA LEU A 38 3.61 -10.01 7.82
C LEU A 38 3.19 -11.08 6.80
N LEU A 39 2.96 -12.31 7.27
CA LEU A 39 2.48 -13.39 6.42
C LEU A 39 1.07 -13.12 5.87
N SER A 40 0.17 -12.60 6.69
CA SER A 40 -1.18 -12.20 6.26
C SER A 40 -1.14 -11.08 5.22
N MET A 41 -0.36 -10.02 5.46
CA MET A 41 -0.17 -8.95 4.47
C MET A 41 0.41 -9.48 3.17
N ARG A 42 1.44 -10.34 3.22
CA ARG A 42 2.04 -10.92 2.01
C ARG A 42 1.00 -11.68 1.19
N ALA A 43 0.11 -12.39 1.86
CA ALA A 43 -0.93 -13.16 1.19
C ALA A 43 -2.01 -12.26 0.55
N LEU A 44 -2.31 -11.10 1.15
CA LEU A 44 -3.22 -10.08 0.59
C LEU A 44 -2.65 -9.36 -0.65
N LEU A 45 -1.34 -9.45 -0.88
CA LEU A 45 -0.67 -8.79 -2.01
C LEU A 45 -0.74 -9.64 -3.29
N ARG A 46 -1.24 -9.04 -4.37
CA ARG A 46 -1.30 -9.65 -5.69
C ARG A 46 0.01 -9.45 -6.48
N PRO A 47 0.31 -10.32 -7.47
CA PRO A 47 1.51 -10.18 -8.30
C PRO A 47 1.62 -8.87 -9.09
N ASN A 48 0.52 -8.20 -9.39
CA ASN A 48 0.51 -6.89 -10.06
C ASN A 48 0.76 -5.72 -9.09
N GLY A 49 0.76 -5.96 -7.78
CA GLY A 49 0.94 -4.96 -6.73
C GLY A 49 -0.35 -4.48 -6.06
N ALA A 50 -1.52 -4.92 -6.52
CA ALA A 50 -2.77 -4.64 -5.82
C ALA A 50 -2.74 -5.30 -4.44
N PHE A 51 -2.98 -4.52 -3.39
CA PHE A 51 -3.07 -5.02 -2.02
C PHE A 51 -4.54 -5.00 -1.60
N ALA A 52 -5.10 -6.17 -1.26
CA ALA A 52 -6.48 -6.26 -0.78
C ALA A 52 -6.58 -5.75 0.68
N ALA A 53 -7.59 -4.94 0.98
CA ALA A 53 -7.82 -4.48 2.36
C ALA A 53 -8.14 -5.66 3.30
N ALA A 54 -8.97 -6.61 2.84
CA ALA A 54 -9.15 -7.91 3.47
C ALA A 54 -9.71 -8.94 2.47
N TRP A 55 -9.54 -10.23 2.74
CA TRP A 55 -10.25 -11.30 2.02
C TRP A 55 -11.68 -11.49 2.54
N TYR A 56 -12.46 -10.42 2.46
CA TYR A 56 -13.88 -10.42 2.76
C TYR A 56 -14.61 -9.70 1.63
N PRO A 57 -15.76 -10.18 1.12
CA PRO A 57 -16.31 -9.71 -0.16
C PRO A 57 -16.44 -8.18 -0.31
N PHE A 58 -16.77 -7.46 0.75
CA PHE A 58 -16.92 -6.00 0.68
C PHE A 58 -15.59 -5.22 0.77
N TRP A 59 -14.50 -5.93 1.09
CA TRP A 59 -13.15 -5.43 1.39
C TRP A 59 -12.09 -6.03 0.47
N ASP A 60 -12.48 -6.83 -0.53
CA ASP A 60 -11.59 -7.51 -1.47
C ASP A 60 -10.99 -6.58 -2.54
N PHE A 61 -11.10 -5.28 -2.37
CA PHE A 61 -10.56 -4.25 -3.27
C PHE A 61 -9.23 -3.68 -2.76
N SER A 62 -8.54 -2.94 -3.61
CA SER A 62 -7.35 -2.18 -3.21
C SER A 62 -7.69 -0.74 -2.92
N TRP A 63 -7.47 -0.30 -1.68
CA TRP A 63 -7.57 1.10 -1.28
C TRP A 63 -6.16 1.71 -1.25
N PRO A 64 -5.95 2.91 -1.83
CA PRO A 64 -4.68 3.60 -1.73
C PRO A 64 -4.22 3.84 -0.29
N ARG A 65 -5.15 4.11 0.63
CA ARG A 65 -4.88 4.28 2.07
C ARG A 65 -4.31 3.00 2.69
N ASP A 66 -5.05 1.90 2.59
CA ASP A 66 -4.68 0.62 3.17
C ASP A 66 -3.36 0.08 2.57
N SER A 67 -3.22 0.18 1.25
CA SER A 67 -2.02 -0.27 0.55
C SER A 67 -0.79 0.58 0.90
N ALA A 68 -0.96 1.88 1.19
CA ALA A 68 0.12 2.74 1.66
C ALA A 68 0.69 2.28 3.01
N PHE A 69 -0.15 1.89 3.96
CA PHE A 69 0.31 1.32 5.23
C PHE A 69 1.02 -0.03 5.05
N ALA A 70 0.48 -0.90 4.19
CA ALA A 70 1.13 -2.17 3.87
C ALA A 70 2.51 -1.95 3.22
N ALA A 71 2.63 -1.01 2.27
CA ALA A 71 3.89 -0.66 1.63
C ALA A 71 4.91 -0.14 2.65
N ALA A 72 4.50 0.73 3.58
CA ALA A 72 5.38 1.20 4.65
C ALA A 72 5.82 0.05 5.57
N ALA A 73 4.91 -0.86 5.94
CA ALA A 73 5.25 -2.01 6.77
C ALA A 73 6.25 -2.95 6.08
N PHE A 74 6.04 -3.28 4.81
CA PHE A 74 7.01 -4.06 4.03
C PHE A 74 8.36 -3.36 3.90
N ALA A 75 8.36 -2.04 3.65
CA ALA A 75 9.59 -1.25 3.56
C ALA A 75 10.42 -1.29 4.85
N HIS A 76 9.78 -1.16 6.02
CA HIS A 76 10.46 -1.16 7.32
C HIS A 76 10.84 -2.55 7.83
N THR A 77 10.31 -3.60 7.21
CA THR A 77 10.63 -5.00 7.53
C THR A 77 11.59 -5.63 6.52
N GLY A 78 12.16 -4.84 5.60
CA GLY A 78 13.17 -5.31 4.64
C GLY A 78 12.59 -6.06 3.43
N HIS A 79 11.29 -5.93 3.17
CA HIS A 79 10.60 -6.50 2.02
C HIS A 79 10.40 -5.42 0.95
N ASP A 80 11.52 -4.90 0.41
CA ASP A 80 11.53 -3.73 -0.48
C ASP A 80 10.79 -3.96 -1.81
N GLU A 81 10.87 -5.16 -2.37
CA GLU A 81 10.19 -5.55 -3.61
C GLU A 81 8.67 -5.53 -3.44
N GLU A 82 8.15 -6.03 -2.32
CA GLU A 82 6.71 -5.98 -2.01
C GLU A 82 6.25 -4.52 -1.86
N ALA A 83 6.99 -3.72 -1.10
CA ALA A 83 6.69 -2.30 -0.92
C ALA A 83 6.68 -1.54 -2.26
N TYR A 84 7.73 -1.70 -3.07
CA TYR A 84 7.84 -1.02 -4.35
C TYR A 84 6.76 -1.47 -5.35
N ARG A 85 6.39 -2.75 -5.35
CA ARG A 85 5.32 -3.28 -6.21
C ARG A 85 3.97 -2.62 -5.91
N ILE A 86 3.65 -2.42 -4.63
CA ILE A 86 2.45 -1.68 -4.21
C ILE A 86 2.51 -0.22 -4.66
N LEU A 87 3.64 0.47 -4.44
CA LEU A 87 3.79 1.86 -4.86
C LEU A 87 3.67 2.03 -6.38
N ARG A 88 4.22 1.10 -7.15
CA ARG A 88 4.09 1.07 -8.62
C ARG A 88 2.65 0.84 -9.05
N TYR A 89 1.92 -0.04 -8.36
CA TYR A 89 0.49 -0.25 -8.62
C TYR A 89 -0.30 1.03 -8.35
N ASN A 90 -0.10 1.68 -7.20
CA ASN A 90 -0.75 2.95 -6.88
C ASN A 90 -0.41 4.02 -7.92
N ALA A 91 0.85 4.16 -8.35
CA ALA A 91 1.21 5.09 -9.42
C ALA A 91 0.50 4.78 -10.75
N GLY A 92 0.28 3.50 -11.06
CA GLY A 92 -0.41 3.05 -12.27
C GLY A 92 -1.93 3.20 -12.25
N THR A 93 -2.55 3.31 -11.07
CA THR A 93 -4.00 3.53 -10.90
C THR A 93 -4.36 4.97 -10.57
N GLN A 94 -3.39 5.89 -10.57
CA GLN A 94 -3.64 7.32 -10.37
C GLN A 94 -4.48 7.89 -11.51
N ARG A 95 -5.48 8.69 -11.16
CA ARG A 95 -6.34 9.42 -12.10
C ARG A 95 -5.53 10.51 -12.83
N PRO A 96 -6.00 10.98 -14.00
CA PRO A 96 -5.28 11.99 -14.79
C PRO A 96 -4.98 13.29 -14.04
N ASP A 97 -5.85 13.69 -13.11
CA ASP A 97 -5.76 14.91 -12.29
C ASP A 97 -4.81 14.79 -11.08
N GLY A 98 -4.23 13.61 -10.84
CA GLY A 98 -3.31 13.39 -9.71
C GLY A 98 -3.96 12.81 -8.46
N THR A 99 -5.26 12.53 -8.49
CA THR A 99 -5.99 11.88 -7.40
C THR A 99 -6.10 10.37 -7.62
N TRP A 100 -6.76 9.65 -6.70
CA TRP A 100 -7.10 8.24 -6.83
C TRP A 100 -8.59 8.02 -6.64
N GLU A 101 -9.13 6.97 -7.25
CA GLU A 101 -10.42 6.44 -6.82
C GLU A 101 -10.35 5.98 -5.36
N ALA A 102 -11.50 5.91 -4.67
CA ALA A 102 -11.54 5.43 -3.29
C ALA A 102 -10.94 4.01 -3.18
N ARG A 103 -11.25 3.15 -4.16
CA ARG A 103 -10.75 1.79 -4.27
C ARG A 103 -10.76 1.29 -5.70
N THR A 104 -9.92 0.31 -6.01
CA THR A 104 -9.88 -0.38 -7.32
C THR A 104 -10.08 -1.88 -7.18
N ARG A 105 -10.62 -2.51 -8.23
CA ARG A 105 -10.57 -3.98 -8.39
C ARG A 105 -9.11 -4.46 -8.39
N LEU A 106 -8.87 -5.64 -7.82
CA LEU A 106 -7.50 -6.17 -7.66
C LEU A 106 -6.78 -6.47 -8.97
N ASP A 107 -7.52 -6.58 -10.09
CA ASP A 107 -6.93 -6.70 -11.43
C ASP A 107 -6.50 -5.35 -12.02
N GLY A 108 -6.87 -4.23 -11.39
CA GLY A 108 -6.59 -2.88 -11.86
C GLY A 108 -7.59 -2.32 -12.88
N SER A 109 -8.72 -2.99 -13.11
CA SER A 109 -9.74 -2.55 -14.09
C SER A 109 -10.51 -1.27 -13.72
N GLY A 110 -10.20 -0.67 -12.57
CA GLY A 110 -10.81 0.58 -12.10
C GLY A 110 -11.68 0.40 -10.86
N PRO A 111 -12.52 1.38 -10.53
CA PRO A 111 -13.36 1.33 -9.34
C PRO A 111 -14.47 0.29 -9.49
N PRO A 112 -14.86 -0.41 -8.40
CA PRO A 112 -15.92 -1.41 -8.46
C PRO A 112 -17.34 -0.82 -8.39
N ASP A 113 -17.46 0.46 -8.05
CA ASP A 113 -18.70 1.20 -7.80
C ASP A 113 -18.48 2.72 -7.91
N ASP A 114 -19.53 3.51 -7.66
CA ASP A 114 -19.53 4.97 -7.75
C ASP A 114 -19.10 5.68 -6.45
N ARG A 115 -18.36 4.99 -5.57
CA ARG A 115 -17.91 5.57 -4.30
C ARG A 115 -17.02 6.79 -4.56
N ARG A 116 -17.35 7.90 -3.92
CA ARG A 116 -16.59 9.15 -4.07
C ARG A 116 -15.14 8.94 -3.65
N TRP A 117 -14.23 9.38 -4.52
CA TRP A 117 -12.80 9.44 -4.24
C TRP A 117 -12.47 10.25 -2.99
N GLN A 118 -11.30 9.98 -2.39
CA GLN A 118 -10.87 10.59 -1.13
C GLN A 118 -9.50 11.25 -1.28
N LEU A 119 -9.39 12.48 -0.76
CA LEU A 119 -8.19 13.30 -0.87
C LEU A 119 -7.03 12.76 -0.02
N ASP A 120 -7.31 11.96 1.00
CA ASP A 120 -6.30 11.41 1.89
C ASP A 120 -5.28 10.52 1.15
N ALA A 121 -5.67 9.88 0.05
CA ALA A 121 -4.76 9.14 -0.83
C ALA A 121 -3.58 10.01 -1.31
N ASN A 122 -3.82 11.29 -1.59
CA ASN A 122 -2.79 12.24 -2.00
C ASN A 122 -1.78 12.57 -0.89
N GLY A 123 -2.11 12.26 0.38
CA GLY A 123 -1.17 12.31 1.50
C GLY A 123 -0.52 10.95 1.79
N TRP A 124 -1.33 9.88 1.85
CA TRP A 124 -0.86 8.55 2.25
C TRP A 124 0.09 7.91 1.24
N VAL A 125 -0.19 8.02 -0.07
CA VAL A 125 0.67 7.41 -1.10
C VAL A 125 2.06 8.07 -1.14
N PRO A 126 2.19 9.41 -1.16
CA PRO A 126 3.50 10.04 -1.04
C PRO A 126 4.21 9.77 0.27
N TRP A 127 3.48 9.71 1.40
CA TRP A 127 4.06 9.31 2.68
C TRP A 127 4.65 7.90 2.61
N ALA A 128 3.93 6.92 2.05
CA ALA A 128 4.43 5.55 1.90
C ALA A 128 5.64 5.47 0.96
N ALA A 129 5.65 6.25 -0.12
CA ALA A 129 6.80 6.36 -1.01
C ALA A 129 8.03 6.93 -0.28
N TRP A 130 7.82 7.90 0.62
CA TRP A 130 8.90 8.41 1.49
C TRP A 130 9.38 7.37 2.49
N GLN A 131 8.48 6.60 3.12
CA GLN A 131 8.86 5.49 4.01
C GLN A 131 9.72 4.47 3.28
N TRP A 132 9.30 4.05 2.09
CA TRP A 132 10.08 3.16 1.22
C TRP A 132 11.43 3.75 0.88
N TYR A 133 11.50 5.01 0.43
CA TYR A 133 12.77 5.64 0.05
C TYR A 133 13.81 5.64 1.18
N ARG A 134 13.34 5.81 2.44
CA ARG A 134 14.19 5.82 3.63
C ARG A 134 14.86 4.48 3.94
N THR A 135 14.24 3.37 3.55
CA THR A 135 14.73 2.02 3.87
C THR A 135 15.19 1.24 2.65
N ALA A 136 14.81 1.68 1.44
CA ALA A 136 15.15 1.00 0.19
C ALA A 136 16.67 0.89 -0.01
N PRO A 137 17.16 -0.25 -0.55
CA PRO A 137 18.58 -0.43 -0.88
C PRO A 137 19.11 0.70 -1.76
N ALA A 138 20.33 1.17 -1.53
CA ALA A 138 20.89 2.28 -2.29
C ALA A 138 20.99 1.97 -3.81
N ALA A 139 21.27 0.71 -4.15
CA ALA A 139 21.28 0.24 -5.53
C ALA A 139 19.89 0.32 -6.15
N GLY A 140 19.75 0.98 -7.31
CA GLY A 140 18.48 1.10 -8.04
C GLY A 140 17.43 2.04 -7.42
N ARG A 141 17.59 2.50 -6.17
CA ARG A 141 16.62 3.40 -5.49
C ARG A 141 16.33 4.67 -6.27
N ALA A 142 17.34 5.33 -6.84
CA ALA A 142 17.14 6.57 -7.60
C ALA A 142 16.34 6.35 -8.90
N GLU A 143 16.54 5.23 -9.58
CA GLU A 143 15.78 4.86 -10.77
C GLU A 143 14.33 4.54 -10.44
N ARG A 144 14.13 3.71 -9.41
CA ARG A 144 12.81 3.37 -8.89
C ARG A 144 12.04 4.60 -8.42
N LEU A 145 12.70 5.53 -7.72
CA LEU A 145 12.08 6.80 -7.32
C LEU A 145 11.70 7.64 -8.55
N ARG A 146 12.56 7.75 -9.57
CA ARG A 146 12.24 8.47 -10.82
C ARG A 146 10.99 7.92 -11.51
N ALA A 147 10.77 6.60 -11.44
CA ALA A 147 9.55 5.99 -11.98
C ALA A 147 8.29 6.36 -11.18
N LEU A 148 8.38 6.54 -9.86
CA LEU A 148 7.26 6.94 -9.01
C LEU A 148 7.00 8.46 -9.03
N TYR A 149 8.05 9.26 -9.26
CA TYR A 149 8.03 10.71 -9.07
C TYR A 149 6.91 11.44 -9.81
N PRO A 150 6.54 11.14 -11.07
CA PRO A 150 5.44 11.80 -11.74
C PRO A 150 4.11 11.69 -10.99
N ALA A 151 3.83 10.52 -10.39
CA ALA A 151 2.61 10.35 -9.62
C ALA A 151 2.65 11.13 -8.30
N LEU A 152 3.81 11.17 -7.64
CA LEU A 152 4.02 11.92 -6.40
C LEU A 152 3.87 13.43 -6.62
N ALA A 153 4.44 13.96 -7.72
CA ALA A 153 4.35 15.36 -8.09
C ALA A 153 2.89 15.76 -8.34
N LYS A 154 2.16 15.01 -9.17
CA LYS A 154 0.74 15.28 -9.42
C LYS A 154 -0.12 15.24 -8.15
N ALA A 155 0.15 14.30 -7.25
CA ALA A 155 -0.56 14.22 -5.98
C ALA A 155 -0.33 15.46 -5.12
N ALA A 156 0.92 15.93 -5.04
CA ALA A 156 1.29 17.13 -4.32
C ALA A 156 0.71 18.40 -4.96
N ASP A 157 0.79 18.52 -6.29
CA ASP A 157 0.25 19.64 -7.05
C ASP A 157 -1.27 19.75 -6.87
N PHE A 158 -2.00 18.62 -6.94
CA PHE A 158 -3.44 18.60 -6.68
C PHE A 158 -3.76 19.03 -5.25
N THR A 159 -3.05 18.47 -4.26
CA THR A 159 -3.27 18.84 -2.85
C THR A 159 -3.02 20.34 -2.63
N ALA A 160 -1.91 20.88 -3.14
CA ALA A 160 -1.58 22.30 -3.02
C ALA A 160 -2.62 23.18 -3.73
N GLY A 161 -3.09 22.78 -4.91
CA GLY A 161 -4.12 23.48 -5.67
C GLY A 161 -5.54 23.35 -5.09
N SER A 162 -5.76 22.41 -4.15
CA SER A 162 -7.04 22.23 -3.46
C SER A 162 -7.21 23.15 -2.25
N LEU A 163 -6.13 23.78 -1.77
CA LEU A 163 -6.19 24.61 -0.57
C LEU A 163 -6.90 25.95 -0.87
N ASP A 164 -7.73 26.40 0.07
CA ASP A 164 -8.33 27.74 0.02
C ASP A 164 -7.31 28.85 0.36
N ALA A 165 -7.77 30.10 0.41
CA ALA A 165 -6.91 31.26 0.68
C ALA A 165 -6.28 31.22 2.08
N GLU A 166 -6.89 30.47 3.00
CA GLU A 166 -6.46 30.25 4.37
C GLU A 166 -5.55 29.01 4.49
N GLY A 167 -5.35 28.26 3.40
CA GLY A 167 -4.51 27.08 3.36
C GLY A 167 -5.21 25.79 3.81
N LEU A 168 -6.54 25.77 3.85
CA LEU A 168 -7.33 24.60 4.25
C LEU A 168 -7.84 23.82 3.03
N PRO A 169 -7.81 22.47 3.06
CA PRO A 169 -8.40 21.66 2.01
C PRO A 169 -9.94 21.70 2.06
N PRO A 170 -10.64 21.38 0.95
CA PRO A 170 -12.10 21.31 0.94
C PRO A 170 -12.61 20.20 1.85
N ALA A 171 -13.85 20.33 2.33
CA ALA A 171 -14.51 19.29 3.11
C ALA A 171 -14.49 17.94 2.35
N SER A 172 -13.85 16.94 2.95
CA SER A 172 -13.76 15.57 2.45
C SER A 172 -14.25 14.60 3.52
N PRO A 173 -14.73 13.39 3.15
CA PRO A 173 -15.05 12.37 4.13
C PRO A 173 -13.89 12.13 5.12
N ASP A 174 -14.22 11.83 6.37
CA ASP A 174 -13.21 11.56 7.41
C ASP A 174 -12.52 10.20 7.18
N TYR A 175 -11.63 9.82 8.09
CA TYR A 175 -10.90 8.53 8.04
C TYR A 175 -11.83 7.31 7.95
N TRP A 176 -13.06 7.41 8.46
CA TRP A 176 -14.08 6.35 8.43
C TRP A 176 -15.02 6.47 7.23
N GLU A 177 -14.72 7.38 6.32
CA GLU A 177 -15.48 7.64 5.10
C GLU A 177 -16.90 8.17 5.37
N LEU A 178 -17.09 8.82 6.53
CA LEU A 178 -18.32 9.52 6.87
C LEU A 178 -18.24 10.98 6.40
N PRO A 179 -19.35 11.58 5.94
CA PRO A 179 -19.38 13.01 5.63
C PRO A 179 -19.05 13.82 6.89
N THR A 180 -18.10 14.75 6.79
CA THR A 180 -17.92 15.79 7.81
C THR A 180 -18.98 16.86 7.58
N ALA A 181 -19.82 17.10 8.58
CA ALA A 181 -20.81 18.18 8.59
C ALA A 181 -20.15 19.56 8.68
#